data_AF-A0A2E5RJL6-F1
#
_entry.id   AF-A0A2E5RJL6-F1
#
_cell.length_a   1.000
_cell.length_b   1.000
_cell.length_c   1.000
_cell.angle_alpha   90.00
_cell.angle_beta   90.00
_cell.angle_gamma   90.00
#
_symmetry.space_group_name_H-M   'P 1'
#
loop_
_entity.id
_entity.type
_entity.pdbx_description
1 polymer ?
#
loop_
_entity_poly.entity_id
_entity_poly.type
_entity_poly.pdbx_seq_one_letter_code
_entity_poly.pdbx_strand_id
1 'polypeptide(L)'
;MRFECGPEWDRRVINIEPKGRIGVLMSGGADSYILYQLLRKIPDCPHIHIFWIETGGTTGPGWDLVETVQKLTRRYDIHEITEFLHHTINDTPDYLPFDQVVIKTNDWIVEKYSLDILYNGTNMNPPTEFFPEFPFEYEQHWSIPEYTKVKAPFLHLYKYHILDLGKQYNIDISEAHSCNTFPTAEGHCGECRSCREKVWGYEQLK
;
A
#
# COMPACT_ATOMS: atom_id res chain seq x y z
N MET A 1 -5.55 12.43 -13.97
CA MET A 1 -4.15 12.71 -14.38
C MET A 1 -3.50 11.41 -14.82
N ARG A 2 -2.75 11.47 -15.92
CA ARG A 2 -2.03 10.32 -16.49
C ARG A 2 -0.58 10.31 -16.00
N PHE A 3 -0.09 9.16 -15.57
CA PHE A 3 1.28 8.94 -15.14
C PHE A 3 1.91 7.82 -15.96
N GLU A 4 3.12 8.03 -16.47
CA GLU A 4 3.91 7.01 -17.17
C GLU A 4 5.01 6.51 -16.26
N CYS A 5 5.33 5.22 -16.31
CA CYS A 5 6.33 4.62 -15.42
C CYS A 5 6.95 3.34 -15.98
N GLY A 6 8.05 2.93 -15.35
CA GLY A 6 8.79 1.71 -15.68
C GLY A 6 9.95 1.98 -16.64
N PRO A 7 10.84 1.00 -16.84
CA PRO A 7 11.93 1.09 -17.80
C PRO A 7 11.42 1.03 -19.25
N GLU A 8 12.29 1.32 -20.23
CA GLU A 8 11.93 1.31 -21.66
C GLU A 8 11.34 -0.02 -22.14
N TRP A 9 11.85 -1.14 -21.61
CA TRP A 9 11.41 -2.48 -21.98
C TRP A 9 10.07 -2.91 -21.36
N ASP A 10 9.58 -2.18 -20.33
CA ASP A 10 8.24 -2.38 -19.77
C ASP A 10 7.66 -1.04 -19.29
N ARG A 11 7.15 -0.25 -20.24
CA ARG A 11 6.45 1.00 -19.94
C ARG A 11 4.99 0.73 -19.60
N ARG A 12 4.51 1.36 -18.52
CA ARG A 12 3.10 1.32 -18.10
C ARG A 12 2.55 2.72 -17.92
N VAL A 13 1.21 2.79 -18.01
CA VAL A 13 0.45 4.01 -17.82
C VAL A 13 -0.62 3.76 -16.78
N ILE A 14 -0.73 4.67 -15.82
CA ILE A 14 -1.85 4.68 -14.87
C ILE A 14 -2.60 6.00 -14.98
N ASN A 15 -3.92 5.94 -14.82
CA ASN A 15 -4.78 7.11 -14.78
C ASN A 15 -5.40 7.19 -13.39
N ILE A 16 -5.21 8.33 -12.72
CA ILE A 16 -5.78 8.58 -11.40
C ILE A 16 -6.68 9.81 -11.49
N GLU A 17 -7.95 9.65 -11.17
CA GLU A 17 -8.97 10.70 -11.27
C GLU A 17 -9.66 10.87 -9.92
N PRO A 18 -9.04 11.61 -8.98
CA PRO A 18 -9.64 11.84 -7.67
C PRO A 18 -10.85 12.74 -7.81
N LYS A 19 -12.00 12.29 -7.30
CA LYS A 19 -13.27 13.04 -7.33
C LYS A 19 -14.11 12.73 -6.09
N GLY A 20 -14.79 13.75 -5.59
CA GLY A 20 -15.67 13.63 -4.43
C GLY A 20 -14.89 13.49 -3.12
N ARG A 21 -15.46 12.75 -2.17
CA ARG A 21 -14.83 12.47 -0.89
C ARG A 21 -13.92 11.25 -1.01
N ILE A 22 -12.62 11.47 -0.94
CA ILE A 22 -11.64 10.40 -1.18
C ILE A 22 -10.88 10.01 0.08
N GLY A 23 -10.54 8.73 0.17
CA GLY A 23 -9.65 8.16 1.16
C GLY A 23 -8.43 7.50 0.53
N VAL A 24 -7.36 7.33 1.31
CA VAL A 24 -6.21 6.49 0.96
C VAL A 24 -5.82 5.62 2.15
N LEU A 25 -5.61 4.33 1.89
CA LEU A 25 -5.02 3.40 2.85
C LEU A 25 -3.50 3.62 2.88
N MET A 26 -2.97 3.90 4.07
CA MET A 26 -1.56 4.18 4.31
C MET A 26 -1.00 3.23 5.36
N SER A 27 0.02 2.47 4.98
CA SER A 27 0.77 1.61 5.89
C SER A 27 2.05 2.27 6.41
N GLY A 28 2.49 3.36 5.79
CA GLY A 28 3.82 3.94 6.02
C GLY A 28 4.89 3.36 5.10
N GLY A 29 4.51 2.43 4.22
CA GLY A 29 5.40 1.90 3.19
C GLY A 29 5.52 2.74 1.93
N ALA A 30 6.55 2.42 1.14
CA ALA A 30 6.92 3.22 -0.03
C ALA A 30 5.77 3.31 -1.06
N ASP A 31 5.06 2.22 -1.31
CA ASP A 31 4.00 2.19 -2.32
C ASP A 31 2.82 3.09 -1.94
N SER A 32 2.29 2.94 -0.72
CA SER A 32 1.17 3.77 -0.25
C SER A 32 1.56 5.25 -0.17
N TYR A 33 2.79 5.55 0.26
CA TYR A 33 3.29 6.92 0.31
C TYR A 33 3.49 7.55 -1.08
N ILE A 34 4.02 6.80 -2.05
CA ILE A 34 4.12 7.27 -3.43
C ILE A 34 2.72 7.56 -3.98
N LEU A 35 1.75 6.66 -3.79
CA LEU A 35 0.37 6.89 -4.22
C LEU A 35 -0.24 8.15 -3.61
N TYR A 36 -0.07 8.36 -2.30
CA TYR A 36 -0.51 9.58 -1.61
C TYR A 36 0.12 10.84 -2.22
N GLN A 37 1.42 10.83 -2.50
CA GLN A 37 2.10 11.98 -3.09
C GLN A 37 1.70 12.22 -4.55
N LEU A 38 1.42 11.17 -5.33
CA LEU A 38 0.87 11.32 -6.67
C LEU A 38 -0.52 11.95 -6.64
N LEU A 39 -1.42 11.48 -5.75
CA LEU A 39 -2.75 12.07 -5.55
C LEU A 39 -2.65 13.57 -5.25
N ARG A 40 -1.74 13.98 -4.34
CA ARG A 40 -1.54 15.39 -3.99
C ARG A 40 -1.03 16.28 -5.11
N LYS A 41 -0.35 15.70 -6.11
CA LYS A 41 0.16 16.44 -7.28
C LYS A 41 -0.90 16.66 -8.35
N ILE A 42 -2.05 15.98 -8.26
CA ILE A 42 -3.15 16.15 -9.21
C ILE A 42 -3.82 17.51 -8.97
N PRO A 43 -3.97 18.36 -10.01
CA PRO A 43 -4.73 19.61 -9.88
C PRO A 43 -6.14 19.35 -9.37
N ASP A 44 -6.63 20.23 -8.49
CA ASP A 44 -7.96 20.15 -7.89
C ASP A 44 -8.26 18.84 -7.14
N CYS A 45 -7.22 18.13 -6.69
CA CYS A 45 -7.39 16.96 -5.85
C CYS A 45 -8.13 17.33 -4.55
N PRO A 46 -9.25 16.65 -4.22
CA PRO A 46 -9.98 16.88 -2.97
C PRO A 46 -9.10 16.62 -1.75
N HIS A 47 -9.59 17.06 -0.58
CA HIS A 47 -8.98 16.65 0.68
C HIS A 47 -8.93 15.12 0.78
N ILE A 48 -7.74 14.58 1.07
CA ILE A 48 -7.50 13.14 1.16
C ILE A 48 -7.65 12.72 2.63
N HIS A 49 -8.65 11.90 2.94
CA HIS A 49 -8.72 11.22 4.22
C HIS A 49 -7.65 10.11 4.29
N ILE A 50 -6.83 10.10 5.33
CA ILE A 50 -5.79 9.08 5.51
C ILE A 50 -6.31 8.05 6.49
N PHE A 51 -6.30 6.79 6.07
CA PHE A 51 -6.68 5.65 6.89
C PHE A 51 -5.46 4.76 7.10
N TRP A 52 -5.15 4.49 8.35
CA TRP A 52 -4.16 3.48 8.73
C TRP A 52 -4.92 2.33 9.38
N ILE A 53 -4.71 1.13 8.87
CA ILE A 53 -5.32 -0.09 9.43
C ILE A 53 -4.24 -0.71 10.30
N GLU A 54 -4.56 -0.91 11.57
CA GLU A 54 -3.65 -1.61 12.45
C GLU A 54 -3.47 -3.04 11.94
N THR A 55 -2.22 -3.48 11.83
CA THR A 55 -1.84 -4.84 11.41
C THR A 55 -1.04 -5.50 12.52
N GLY A 56 -1.55 -5.44 13.74
CA GLY A 56 -0.96 -6.07 14.92
C GLY A 56 -1.34 -7.54 15.01
N GLY A 57 -0.37 -8.44 14.84
CA GLY A 57 -0.50 -9.82 15.32
C GLY A 57 -0.62 -9.87 16.85
N THR A 58 -0.80 -11.07 17.41
CA THR A 58 -1.02 -11.31 18.86
C THR A 58 0.12 -10.84 19.80
N THR A 59 1.14 -10.11 19.33
CA THR A 59 2.36 -9.75 20.06
C THR A 59 2.69 -8.24 20.11
N GLY A 60 1.84 -7.34 19.63
CA GLY A 60 2.05 -5.88 19.75
C GLY A 60 1.93 -5.11 18.43
N PRO A 61 2.39 -3.83 18.40
CA PRO A 61 2.24 -2.99 17.22
C PRO A 61 2.96 -3.64 16.04
N GLY A 62 2.21 -3.83 14.96
CA GLY A 62 2.69 -4.45 13.74
C GLY A 62 3.84 -3.68 13.09
N TRP A 63 4.26 -4.19 11.95
CA TRP A 63 5.32 -3.65 11.09
C TRP A 63 5.07 -2.22 10.61
N ASP A 64 3.80 -1.88 10.48
CA ASP A 64 3.30 -0.62 9.94
C ASP A 64 2.83 0.26 11.10
N LEU A 65 3.61 1.27 11.48
CA LEU A 65 3.27 2.17 12.57
C LEU A 65 2.54 3.42 12.06
N VAL A 66 1.50 3.87 12.79
CA VAL A 66 0.81 5.12 12.47
C VAL A 66 1.77 6.30 12.51
N GLU A 67 2.76 6.27 13.40
CA GLU A 67 3.81 7.28 13.53
C GLU A 67 4.65 7.40 12.25
N THR A 68 4.87 6.29 11.52
CA THR A 68 5.53 6.34 10.21
C THR A 68 4.69 7.10 9.20
N VAL A 69 3.37 6.89 9.19
CA VAL A 69 2.44 7.64 8.34
C VAL A 69 2.43 9.12 8.73
N GLN A 70 2.39 9.44 10.02
CA GLN A 70 2.44 10.82 10.52
C GLN A 70 3.72 11.52 10.07
N LYS A 71 4.87 10.85 10.22
CA LYS A 71 6.18 11.36 9.84
C LYS A 71 6.26 11.67 8.34
N LEU A 72 5.88 10.70 7.51
CA LEU A 72 5.91 10.83 6.05
C LEU A 72 4.99 11.92 5.53
N THR A 73 3.77 12.00 6.09
CA THR A 73 2.74 12.90 5.56
C THR A 73 2.72 14.27 6.25
N ARG A 74 3.38 14.40 7.40
CA ARG A 74 3.30 15.54 8.34
C ARG A 74 1.87 15.87 8.74
N ARG A 75 1.04 14.84 8.88
CA ARG A 75 -0.36 14.94 9.25
C ARG A 75 -0.64 14.13 10.51
N TYR A 76 -1.55 14.65 11.32
CA TYR A 76 -1.99 14.05 12.58
C TYR A 76 -3.48 13.72 12.57
N ASP A 77 -4.21 14.10 11.51
CA ASP A 77 -5.60 13.77 11.26
C ASP A 77 -5.73 12.44 10.50
N ILE A 78 -5.07 11.41 11.03
CA ILE A 78 -5.11 10.04 10.50
C ILE A 78 -6.23 9.28 11.21
N HIS A 79 -7.04 8.57 10.43
CA HIS A 79 -8.05 7.66 10.95
C HIS A 79 -7.41 6.30 11.22
N GLU A 80 -7.20 5.98 12.48
CA GLU A 80 -6.73 4.66 12.93
C GLU A 80 -7.91 3.69 12.98
N ILE A 81 -7.79 2.58 12.26
CA ILE A 81 -8.86 1.58 12.11
C ILE A 81 -8.44 0.30 12.83
N THR A 82 -9.21 -0.06 13.86
CA THR A 82 -8.94 -1.20 14.75
C THR A 82 -10.11 -2.19 14.81
N GLU A 83 -11.24 -1.84 14.20
CA GLU A 83 -12.53 -2.53 14.36
C GLU A 83 -12.56 -3.99 13.87
N PHE A 84 -11.62 -4.43 13.04
CA PHE A 84 -11.56 -5.80 12.50
C PHE A 84 -10.30 -6.59 12.83
N LEU A 85 -9.49 -6.10 13.79
CA LEU A 85 -8.26 -6.75 14.24
C LEU A 85 -8.49 -8.09 14.97
N HIS A 86 -9.61 -8.22 15.66
CA HIS A 86 -9.90 -9.34 16.56
C HIS A 86 -10.62 -10.50 15.86
N HIS A 87 -10.22 -10.82 14.63
CA HIS A 87 -10.64 -12.03 13.93
C HIS A 87 -9.47 -13.01 13.83
N THR A 88 -8.77 -13.23 14.94
CA THR A 88 -7.67 -14.21 15.03
C THR A 88 -8.23 -15.63 15.11
N ILE A 89 -7.38 -16.66 14.94
CA ILE A 89 -7.78 -18.08 15.08
C ILE A 89 -8.46 -18.37 16.43
N ASN A 90 -8.19 -17.54 17.44
CA ASN A 90 -8.77 -17.67 18.77
C ASN A 90 -10.19 -17.08 18.89
N ASP A 91 -10.65 -16.32 17.89
CA ASP A 91 -11.95 -15.65 17.86
C ASP A 91 -13.02 -16.49 17.16
N THR A 92 -12.90 -17.82 17.24
CA THR A 92 -13.90 -18.76 16.70
C THR A 92 -15.26 -18.56 17.40
N PRO A 93 -16.40 -18.51 16.66
CA PRO A 93 -16.58 -18.84 15.24
C PRO A 93 -16.34 -17.67 14.26
N ASP A 94 -16.00 -16.48 14.75
CA ASP A 94 -15.94 -15.24 13.99
C ASP A 94 -14.60 -15.04 13.27
N TYR A 95 -13.71 -16.04 13.25
CA TYR A 95 -12.43 -16.01 12.53
C TYR A 95 -12.62 -15.70 11.03
N LEU A 96 -11.74 -14.85 10.48
CA LEU A 96 -11.67 -14.55 9.07
C LEU A 96 -10.22 -14.59 8.57
N PRO A 97 -9.95 -15.18 7.40
CA PRO A 97 -8.69 -14.98 6.69
C PRO A 97 -8.34 -13.50 6.53
N PHE A 98 -7.05 -13.15 6.60
CA PHE A 98 -6.62 -11.74 6.63
C PHE A 98 -7.03 -10.94 5.39
N ASP A 99 -7.03 -11.55 4.21
CA ASP A 99 -7.56 -10.97 2.98
C ASP A 99 -9.04 -10.59 3.12
N GLN A 100 -9.86 -11.42 3.76
CA GLN A 100 -11.26 -11.11 4.05
C GLN A 100 -11.40 -10.00 5.10
N VAL A 101 -10.51 -9.95 6.10
CA VAL A 101 -10.44 -8.84 7.05
C VAL A 101 -10.18 -7.52 6.33
N VAL A 102 -9.21 -7.48 5.41
CA VAL A 102 -8.90 -6.27 4.63
C VAL A 102 -10.09 -5.86 3.76
N ILE A 103 -10.75 -6.82 3.09
CA ILE A 103 -11.94 -6.52 2.26
C ILE A 103 -13.06 -5.91 3.11
N LYS A 104 -13.43 -6.54 4.23
CA LYS A 104 -14.46 -6.02 5.13
C LYS A 104 -14.09 -4.66 5.71
N THR A 105 -12.82 -4.47 6.06
CA THR A 105 -12.32 -3.19 6.56
C THR A 105 -12.49 -2.09 5.52
N ASN A 106 -12.18 -2.38 4.25
CA ASN A 106 -12.35 -1.41 3.16
C ASN A 106 -13.81 -1.01 2.96
N ASP A 107 -14.73 -1.98 2.93
CA ASP A 107 -16.16 -1.73 2.76
C ASP A 107 -16.70 -0.88 3.92
N TRP A 108 -16.33 -1.23 5.15
CA TRP A 108 -16.72 -0.48 6.33
C TRP A 108 -16.15 0.94 6.35
N ILE A 109 -14.89 1.16 5.94
CA ILE A 109 -14.29 2.50 5.83
C ILE A 109 -15.09 3.33 4.83
N VAL A 110 -15.38 2.75 3.67
CA VAL A 110 -16.16 3.41 2.61
C VAL A 110 -17.53 3.84 3.11
N GLU A 111 -18.24 2.97 3.82
CA GLU A 111 -19.57 3.25 4.36
C GLU A 111 -19.53 4.28 5.49
N LYS A 112 -18.74 4.02 6.54
CA LYS A 112 -18.65 4.86 7.74
C LYS A 112 -18.24 6.30 7.43
N TYR A 113 -17.29 6.47 6.50
CA TYR A 113 -16.78 7.78 6.12
C TYR A 113 -17.45 8.35 4.86
N SER A 114 -18.47 7.65 4.33
CA SER A 114 -19.21 8.05 3.12
C SER A 114 -18.29 8.43 1.96
N LEU A 115 -17.27 7.59 1.71
CA LEU A 115 -16.30 7.84 0.66
C LEU A 115 -16.92 7.58 -0.71
N ASP A 116 -16.52 8.38 -1.69
CA ASP A 116 -16.75 8.14 -3.11
C ASP A 116 -15.67 7.22 -3.68
N ILE A 117 -14.43 7.34 -3.20
CA ILE A 117 -13.29 6.52 -3.62
C ILE A 117 -12.38 6.23 -2.43
N LEU A 118 -11.97 4.97 -2.28
CA LEU A 118 -10.89 4.55 -1.37
C LEU A 118 -9.70 4.03 -2.19
N TYR A 119 -8.58 4.74 -2.16
CA TYR A 119 -7.37 4.35 -2.84
C TYR A 119 -6.53 3.38 -2.00
N ASN A 120 -5.97 2.36 -2.63
CA ASN A 120 -4.98 1.46 -2.01
C ASN A 120 -3.73 1.33 -2.88
N GLY A 121 -2.60 1.00 -2.25
CA GLY A 121 -1.30 0.80 -2.91
C GLY A 121 -1.05 -0.63 -3.38
N THR A 122 -2.07 -1.48 -3.47
CA THR A 122 -1.92 -2.88 -3.89
C THR A 122 -1.31 -2.93 -5.29
N ASN A 123 -0.35 -3.85 -5.47
CA ASN A 123 0.46 -3.96 -6.67
C ASN A 123 0.86 -5.41 -6.95
N MET A 124 1.48 -5.64 -8.11
CA MET A 124 1.88 -6.98 -8.54
C MET A 124 3.00 -7.55 -7.67
N ASN A 125 2.82 -8.79 -7.28
CA ASN A 125 3.87 -9.68 -6.81
C ASN A 125 5.06 -9.66 -7.78
N PRO A 126 6.31 -9.66 -7.29
CA PRO A 126 7.45 -9.77 -8.17
C PRO A 126 7.47 -11.15 -8.86
N PRO A 127 8.08 -11.29 -10.06
CA PRO A 127 8.14 -12.57 -10.73
C PRO A 127 8.94 -13.60 -9.92
N THR A 128 8.42 -14.83 -9.84
CA THR A 128 8.95 -15.89 -8.98
C THR A 128 10.40 -16.27 -9.26
N GLU A 129 10.83 -16.13 -10.51
CA GLU A 129 12.18 -16.45 -10.98
C GLU A 129 13.27 -15.58 -10.36
N PHE A 130 12.92 -14.38 -9.88
CA PHE A 130 13.85 -13.48 -9.18
C PHE A 130 13.85 -13.72 -7.66
N PHE A 131 12.89 -14.50 -7.15
CA PHE A 131 12.63 -14.69 -5.72
C PHE A 131 12.29 -16.15 -5.37
N PRO A 132 13.07 -17.15 -5.84
CA PRO A 132 12.74 -18.57 -5.63
C PRO A 132 12.71 -18.99 -4.16
N GLU A 133 13.37 -18.23 -3.27
CA GLU A 133 13.41 -18.47 -1.82
C GLU A 133 12.13 -18.02 -1.09
N PHE A 134 11.25 -17.26 -1.74
CA PHE A 134 10.00 -16.79 -1.16
C PHE A 134 8.82 -17.48 -1.87
N PRO A 135 8.33 -18.62 -1.34
CA PRO A 135 7.17 -19.28 -1.93
C PRO A 135 5.97 -18.31 -1.94
N PHE A 136 5.33 -18.16 -3.09
CA PHE A 136 4.11 -17.36 -3.19
C PHE A 136 2.98 -18.19 -2.62
N GLU A 137 2.58 -17.86 -1.39
CA GLU A 137 1.50 -18.57 -0.70
C GLU A 137 0.11 -18.22 -1.24
N TYR A 138 -0.03 -17.14 -2.02
CA TYR A 138 -1.32 -16.65 -2.48
C TYR A 138 -1.27 -16.11 -3.92
N GLU A 139 -2.28 -16.49 -4.73
CA GLU A 139 -2.60 -15.80 -5.97
C GLU A 139 -3.08 -14.39 -5.63
N GLN A 140 -2.37 -13.36 -6.10
CA GLN A 140 -2.86 -12.00 -5.97
C GLN A 140 -4.07 -11.78 -6.86
N HIS A 141 -5.02 -10.96 -6.39
CA HIS A 141 -6.13 -10.54 -7.20
C HIS A 141 -5.64 -9.69 -8.38
N TRP A 142 -5.87 -10.18 -9.59
CA TRP A 142 -5.60 -9.45 -10.83
C TRP A 142 -6.66 -8.39 -11.15
N SER A 143 -7.72 -8.28 -10.35
CA SER A 143 -8.76 -7.28 -10.54
C SER A 143 -9.36 -6.88 -9.20
N ILE A 144 -9.79 -5.63 -9.11
CA ILE A 144 -10.70 -5.17 -8.06
C ILE A 144 -12.07 -5.06 -8.70
N PRO A 145 -13.12 -5.70 -8.14
CA PRO A 145 -14.43 -5.64 -8.75
C PRO A 145 -14.93 -4.20 -8.92
N GLU A 146 -15.45 -3.88 -10.10
CA GLU A 146 -15.85 -2.51 -10.46
C GLU A 146 -16.97 -1.93 -9.59
N TYR A 147 -17.78 -2.80 -8.98
CA TYR A 147 -18.85 -2.40 -8.06
C TYR A 147 -18.33 -1.84 -6.74
N THR A 148 -17.04 -2.03 -6.42
CA THR A 148 -16.43 -1.48 -5.21
C THR A 148 -16.03 -0.02 -5.45
N LYS A 149 -16.04 0.77 -4.37
CA LYS A 149 -15.45 2.13 -4.37
C LYS A 149 -13.94 2.11 -4.16
N VAL A 150 -13.34 0.92 -4.09
CA VAL A 150 -11.89 0.75 -3.93
C VAL A 150 -11.21 0.90 -5.28
N LYS A 151 -10.09 1.62 -5.33
CA LYS A 151 -9.26 1.76 -6.52
C LYS A 151 -7.80 1.46 -6.16
N ALA A 152 -7.17 0.60 -6.95
CA ALA A 152 -5.75 0.26 -6.85
C ALA A 152 -5.01 0.66 -8.12
N PRO A 153 -4.56 1.93 -8.24
CA PRO A 153 -3.86 2.37 -9.45
C PRO A 153 -2.60 1.55 -9.76
N PHE A 154 -2.01 0.91 -8.75
CA PHE A 154 -0.78 0.14 -8.89
C PHE A 154 -1.03 -1.36 -9.12
N LEU A 155 -2.28 -1.82 -9.24
CA LEU A 155 -2.62 -3.24 -9.30
C LEU A 155 -1.83 -4.05 -10.34
N HIS A 156 -1.53 -3.42 -11.47
CA HIS A 156 -0.81 -4.02 -12.61
C HIS A 156 0.63 -3.52 -12.74
N LEU A 157 1.16 -2.90 -11.68
CA LEU A 157 2.52 -2.41 -11.63
C LEU A 157 3.37 -3.33 -10.77
N TYR A 158 4.53 -3.72 -11.27
CA TYR A 158 5.61 -4.25 -10.44
C TYR A 158 6.30 -3.14 -9.64
N LYS A 159 7.08 -3.53 -8.62
CA LYS A 159 7.85 -2.60 -7.77
C LYS A 159 8.65 -1.56 -8.55
N TYR A 160 9.35 -1.94 -9.62
CA TYR A 160 10.18 -1.00 -10.39
C TYR A 160 9.36 0.12 -11.05
N HIS A 161 8.13 -0.13 -11.48
CA HIS A 161 7.24 0.92 -12.00
C HIS A 161 6.91 1.95 -10.92
N ILE A 162 6.62 1.49 -9.71
CA ILE A 162 6.25 2.34 -8.57
C ILE A 162 7.47 3.17 -8.12
N LEU A 163 8.65 2.55 -8.04
CA LEU A 163 9.89 3.26 -7.72
C LEU A 163 10.25 4.30 -8.78
N ASP A 164 9.99 4.02 -10.06
CA ASP A 164 10.18 5.00 -11.13
C ASP A 164 9.25 6.21 -10.98
N LEU A 165 7.98 6.00 -10.59
CA LEU A 165 7.08 7.12 -10.22
C LEU A 165 7.68 7.93 -9.05
N GLY A 166 8.21 7.26 -8.03
CA GLY A 166 8.91 7.93 -6.93
C GLY A 166 10.04 8.84 -7.42
N LYS A 167 10.89 8.31 -8.31
CA LYS A 167 12.03 9.02 -8.91
C LYS A 167 11.59 10.19 -9.80
N GLN A 168 10.68 9.95 -10.74
CA GLN A 168 10.21 10.97 -11.69
C GLN A 168 9.58 12.18 -11.00
N TYR A 169 8.89 11.95 -9.87
CA TYR A 169 8.18 13.00 -9.14
C TYR A 169 8.93 13.53 -7.91
N ASN A 170 10.21 13.18 -7.76
CA ASN A 170 11.10 13.57 -6.66
C ASN A 170 10.49 13.30 -5.27
N ILE A 171 9.93 12.09 -5.09
CA ILE A 171 9.34 11.65 -3.83
C ILE A 171 10.43 10.94 -3.02
N ASP A 172 10.81 11.54 -1.89
CA ASP A 172 11.77 10.94 -0.97
C ASP A 172 11.11 9.84 -0.12
N ILE A 173 11.46 8.58 -0.40
CA ILE A 173 10.97 7.40 0.31
C ILE A 173 12.00 6.84 1.30
N SER A 174 13.04 7.61 1.65
CA SER A 174 14.09 7.18 2.58
C SER A 174 13.54 6.86 3.97
N GLU A 175 12.48 7.55 4.39
CA GLU A 175 11.81 7.34 5.67
C GLU A 175 10.64 6.35 5.60
N ALA A 176 10.34 5.80 4.40
CA ALA A 176 9.25 4.86 4.22
C ALA A 176 9.67 3.45 4.67
N HIS A 177 8.79 2.78 5.42
CA HIS A 177 9.07 1.47 5.97
C HIS A 177 8.74 0.36 4.96
N SER A 178 9.64 -0.60 4.77
CA SER A 178 9.37 -1.73 3.85
C SER A 178 10.05 -3.01 4.34
N CYS A 179 10.44 -3.09 5.60
CA CYS A 179 11.17 -4.24 6.13
C CYS A 179 10.22 -5.18 6.87
N ASN A 180 10.24 -6.47 6.55
CA ASN A 180 9.39 -7.46 7.21
C ASN A 180 10.15 -8.24 8.32
N THR A 181 11.27 -7.72 8.87
CA THR A 181 12.07 -8.42 9.91
C THR A 181 12.04 -7.74 11.29
N PHE A 182 11.56 -8.44 12.32
CA PHE A 182 11.25 -7.85 13.63
C PHE A 182 12.48 -8.03 14.50
N PRO A 183 12.86 -7.08 15.36
CA PRO A 183 12.26 -5.77 15.59
C PRO A 183 13.01 -4.66 14.83
N THR A 184 12.81 -4.48 13.53
CA THR A 184 13.35 -3.28 12.86
C THR A 184 12.31 -2.18 12.87
N ALA A 185 12.00 -1.62 14.04
CA ALA A 185 11.32 -0.32 14.12
C ALA A 185 12.15 0.78 13.43
N GLU A 186 13.46 0.54 13.26
CA GLU A 186 14.40 1.39 12.55
C GLU A 186 15.24 0.57 11.56
N GLY A 187 15.20 0.93 10.27
CA GLY A 187 16.12 0.41 9.25
C GLY A 187 15.56 -0.60 8.25
N HIS A 188 16.45 -1.13 7.43
CA HIS A 188 16.19 -2.13 6.40
C HIS A 188 17.14 -3.31 6.63
N CYS A 189 16.61 -4.52 6.84
CA CYS A 189 17.47 -5.70 7.06
C CYS A 189 18.24 -6.13 5.80
N GLY A 190 17.81 -5.68 4.62
CA GLY A 190 18.42 -6.03 3.33
C GLY A 190 18.09 -7.44 2.83
N GLU A 191 17.60 -8.33 3.70
CA GLU A 191 17.43 -9.74 3.37
C GLU A 191 15.99 -10.23 3.30
N CYS A 192 15.03 -9.52 3.90
CA CYS A 192 13.62 -9.90 3.79
C CYS A 192 13.09 -9.67 2.37
N ARG A 193 11.99 -10.36 2.04
CA ARG A 193 11.33 -10.27 0.72
C ARG A 193 11.14 -8.83 0.25
N SER A 194 10.50 -7.99 1.06
CA SER A 194 10.22 -6.59 0.72
C SER A 194 11.49 -5.75 0.50
N CYS A 195 12.55 -6.00 1.28
CA CYS A 195 13.85 -5.36 1.07
C CYS A 195 14.51 -5.80 -0.24
N ARG A 196 14.55 -7.11 -0.53
CA ARG A 196 15.11 -7.63 -1.78
C ARG A 196 14.32 -7.18 -2.99
N GLU A 197 12.99 -7.14 -2.89
CA GLU A 197 12.11 -6.62 -3.94
C GLU A 197 12.39 -5.14 -4.24
N LYS A 198 12.61 -4.31 -3.22
CA LYS A 198 13.00 -2.90 -3.40
C LYS A 198 14.35 -2.79 -4.13
N VAL A 199 15.33 -3.59 -3.76
CA VAL A 199 16.66 -3.61 -4.41
C VAL A 199 16.52 -4.03 -5.88
N TRP A 200 15.87 -5.17 -6.14
CA TRP A 200 15.57 -5.64 -7.49
C TRP A 200 14.85 -4.58 -8.31
N GLY A 201 13.86 -3.90 -7.72
CA GLY A 201 13.11 -2.84 -8.37
C GLY A 201 13.99 -1.69 -8.85
N TYR A 202 14.99 -1.27 -8.06
CA TYR A 202 15.96 -0.27 -8.50
C TYR A 202 16.93 -0.79 -9.55
N GLU A 203 17.28 -2.08 -9.55
CA GLU A 203 18.13 -2.69 -10.57
C GLU A 203 17.45 -2.71 -11.94
N GLN A 204 16.14 -2.92 -11.99
CA GLN A 204 15.36 -2.88 -13.24
C GLN A 204 15.29 -1.48 -13.88
N LEU A 205 15.65 -0.42 -13.14
CA LEU A 205 15.62 0.97 -13.61
C LEU A 205 17.00 1.51 -14.06
N LYS A 206 18.02 0.66 -14.06
CA LYS A 206 19.36 0.99 -14.57
C LYS A 206 19.43 0.73 -16.06
#